data_AF-A0A6J1RK47-F1
#
_entry.id   AF-A0A6J1RK47-F1
#
_cell.length_a   1.000
_cell.length_b   1.000
_cell.length_c   1.000
_cell.angle_alpha   90.00
_cell.angle_beta   90.00
_cell.angle_gamma   90.00
#
_symmetry.space_group_name_H-M   'P 1'
#
loop_
_entity.id
_entity.type
_entity.pdbx_description
1 polymer ?
#
loop_
_entity_poly.entity_id
_entity_poly.type
_entity_poly.pdbx_seq_one_letter_code
_entity_poly.pdbx_strand_id
1 'polypeptide(L)'
;MILEVCRLLEISPLEIDNQLEYIKLILGQGFRETVDVRSVDDIGNTALHYALERNWYEAATLLLKEGSYLGQVNIFNNVVIADIPDFILSSYFNDCIQLKKEWTDECTIEFDYRCLLPHENFTEQQEISRAICEMEVILYIANNDTLKHLLRHPLISSFLCIKWHNVGYSMDWSTLKMDPNIVKHAKQVVYDKNELSRIMI
;
A
#
# COMPACT_ATOMS: atom_id res chain seq x y z
N MET A 1 9.68 10.13 13.70
CA MET A 1 8.65 10.81 14.51
C MET A 1 7.37 9.98 14.60
N ILE A 2 6.72 9.60 13.48
CA ILE A 2 5.47 8.81 13.53
C ILE A 2 5.63 7.42 14.12
N LEU A 3 6.70 6.70 13.79
CA LEU A 3 7.00 5.38 14.36
C LEU A 3 7.09 5.43 15.89
N GLU A 4 7.83 6.41 16.42
CA GLU A 4 7.97 6.59 17.86
C GLU A 4 6.63 6.92 18.53
N VAL A 5 5.80 7.72 17.88
CA VAL A 5 4.45 8.03 18.35
C VAL A 5 3.61 6.75 18.40
N CYS A 6 3.51 6.01 17.30
CA CYS A 6 2.79 4.74 17.28
C CYS A 6 3.36 3.75 18.30
N ARG A 7 4.68 3.72 18.53
CA ARG A 7 5.32 2.85 19.52
C ARG A 7 4.95 3.23 20.97
N LEU A 8 5.07 4.51 21.34
CA LEU A 8 4.99 4.99 22.72
C LEU A 8 3.60 5.38 23.23
N LEU A 9 2.58 5.48 22.36
CA LEU A 9 1.27 6.01 22.74
C LEU A 9 0.58 5.23 23.89
N GLU A 10 0.97 3.98 24.18
CA GLU A 10 0.55 3.24 25.38
C GLU A 10 1.01 3.82 26.72
N ILE A 11 2.14 4.55 26.73
CA ILE A 11 2.74 5.09 27.96
C ILE A 11 2.08 6.43 28.35
N SER A 12 1.32 7.02 27.44
CA SER A 12 0.65 8.29 27.68
C SER A 12 -0.73 8.06 28.33
N PRO A 13 -1.11 8.82 29.37
CA PRO A 13 -2.45 8.76 29.99
C PRO A 13 -3.58 9.29 29.09
N LEU A 14 -3.37 9.40 27.78
CA LEU A 14 -4.32 9.92 26.81
C LEU A 14 -5.31 8.83 26.40
N GLU A 15 -6.62 9.15 26.43
CA GLU A 15 -7.69 8.31 25.86
C GLU A 15 -7.45 8.03 24.36
N ILE A 16 -7.97 6.89 23.87
CA ILE A 16 -7.78 6.40 22.49
C ILE A 16 -8.14 7.47 21.43
N ASP A 17 -9.22 8.22 21.66
CA ASP A 17 -9.66 9.29 20.74
C ASP A 17 -8.60 10.40 20.60
N ASN A 18 -7.89 10.72 21.70
CA ASN A 18 -6.81 11.71 21.67
C ASN A 18 -5.57 11.18 20.93
N GLN A 19 -5.31 9.88 20.98
CA GLN A 19 -4.19 9.25 20.28
C GLN A 19 -4.41 9.26 18.76
N LEU A 20 -5.63 8.95 18.33
CA LEU A 20 -6.04 8.99 16.93
C LEU A 20 -6.00 10.41 16.37
N GLU A 21 -6.51 11.40 17.12
CA GLU A 21 -6.45 12.80 16.71
C GLU A 21 -5.01 13.30 16.60
N TYR A 22 -4.13 12.85 17.50
CA TYR A 22 -2.71 13.16 17.44
C TYR A 22 -2.03 12.56 16.19
N ILE A 23 -2.34 11.31 15.84
CA ILE A 23 -1.87 10.69 14.59
C ILE A 23 -2.41 11.46 13.37
N LYS A 24 -3.70 11.81 13.37
CA LYS A 24 -4.32 12.63 12.32
C LYS A 24 -3.64 13.98 12.18
N LEU A 25 -3.26 14.62 13.29
CA LEU A 25 -2.57 15.92 13.27
C LEU A 25 -1.17 15.81 12.65
N ILE A 26 -0.41 14.78 13.00
CA ILE A 26 0.92 14.53 12.43
C ILE A 26 0.84 14.24 10.92
N LEU A 27 -0.16 13.47 10.49
CA LEU A 27 -0.30 13.07 9.08
C LEU A 27 -1.06 14.12 8.22
N GLY A 28 -1.92 14.94 8.84
CA GLY A 28 -2.97 15.69 8.14
C GLY A 28 -2.70 17.17 7.85
N GLN A 29 -1.97 17.92 8.69
CA GLN A 29 -2.07 19.40 8.64
C GLN A 29 -0.77 20.21 8.42
N GLY A 30 0.38 19.58 8.15
CA GLY A 30 1.57 20.37 7.79
C GLY A 30 2.94 19.70 7.92
N PHE A 31 3.00 18.47 8.44
CA PHE A 31 4.25 17.72 8.61
C PHE A 31 4.53 16.71 7.49
N ARG A 32 3.71 16.69 6.42
CA ARG A 32 3.76 15.66 5.37
C ARG A 32 5.14 15.45 4.74
N GLU A 33 5.94 16.50 4.59
CA GLU A 33 7.28 16.40 4.01
C GLU A 33 8.32 15.72 4.92
N THR A 34 7.97 15.41 6.18
CA THR A 34 8.92 14.91 7.20
C THR A 34 8.54 13.56 7.82
N VAL A 35 7.37 13.01 7.46
CA VAL A 35 6.86 11.79 8.09
C VAL A 35 7.13 10.58 7.21
N ASP A 36 8.24 9.89 7.50
CA ASP A 36 8.51 8.57 6.93
C ASP A 36 7.68 7.50 7.64
N VAL A 37 6.61 7.03 6.98
CA VAL A 37 5.76 5.92 7.47
C VAL A 37 6.37 4.54 7.26
N ARG A 38 7.49 4.46 6.53
CA ARG A 38 8.19 3.22 6.17
C ARG A 38 9.39 2.94 7.08
N SER A 39 9.75 3.90 7.95
CA SER A 39 10.80 3.72 8.94
C SER A 39 10.52 2.52 9.84
N VAL A 40 11.59 1.81 10.20
CA VAL A 40 11.55 0.67 11.13
C VAL A 40 12.33 1.00 12.41
N ASP A 41 11.97 0.35 13.51
CA ASP A 41 12.74 0.40 14.75
C ASP A 41 13.79 -0.72 14.82
N ASP A 42 14.45 -0.85 15.98
CA ASP A 42 15.51 -1.84 16.22
C ASP A 42 15.04 -3.30 16.12
N ILE A 43 13.72 -3.55 16.14
CA ILE A 43 13.13 -4.89 15.99
C ILE A 43 12.47 -5.08 14.62
N GLY A 44 12.57 -4.11 13.71
CA GLY A 44 12.03 -4.17 12.36
C GLY A 44 10.54 -3.83 12.25
N ASN A 45 9.92 -3.28 13.32
CA ASN A 45 8.52 -2.86 13.30
C ASN A 45 8.37 -1.47 12.68
N THR A 46 7.32 -1.30 11.89
CA THR A 46 6.87 0.00 11.35
C THR A 46 5.76 0.59 12.22
N ALA A 47 5.42 1.86 11.97
CA ALA A 47 4.24 2.48 12.57
C ALA A 47 2.95 1.65 12.32
N LEU A 48 2.87 0.99 11.15
CA LEU A 48 1.72 0.17 10.79
C LEU A 48 1.62 -1.11 11.63
N HIS A 49 2.74 -1.77 11.96
CA HIS A 49 2.74 -2.92 12.88
C HIS A 49 2.05 -2.56 14.21
N TYR A 50 2.50 -1.45 14.80
CA TYR A 50 1.96 -0.94 16.06
C TYR A 50 0.50 -0.52 16.00
N ALA A 51 0.05 0.04 14.88
CA ALA A 51 -1.35 0.41 14.71
C ALA A 51 -2.25 -0.83 14.61
N LEU A 52 -1.79 -1.88 13.92
CA LEU A 52 -2.54 -3.13 13.74
C LEU A 52 -2.60 -3.96 15.03
N GLU A 53 -1.48 -4.09 15.74
CA GLU A 53 -1.41 -4.78 17.05
C GLU A 53 -2.44 -4.22 18.04
N ARG A 54 -2.71 -2.92 17.96
CA ARG A 54 -3.65 -2.20 18.83
C ARG A 54 -5.05 -2.03 18.25
N ASN A 55 -5.33 -2.61 17.09
CA ASN A 55 -6.60 -2.46 16.36
C ASN A 55 -6.98 -0.99 16.06
N TRP A 56 -6.00 -0.10 15.89
CA TRP A 56 -6.22 1.30 15.50
C TRP A 56 -6.45 1.42 14.00
N TYR A 57 -7.57 0.88 13.53
CA TYR A 57 -7.87 0.73 12.12
C TYR A 57 -7.92 2.04 11.34
N GLU A 58 -8.37 3.13 11.96
CA GLU A 58 -8.33 4.45 11.33
C GLU A 58 -6.89 4.95 11.15
N ALA A 59 -6.04 4.79 12.16
CA ALA A 59 -4.63 5.15 12.06
C ALA A 59 -3.91 4.26 11.03
N ALA A 60 -4.17 2.95 11.03
CA ALA A 60 -3.66 2.03 10.02
C ALA A 60 -4.07 2.44 8.60
N THR A 61 -5.34 2.84 8.41
CA THR A 61 -5.84 3.33 7.11
C THR A 61 -5.11 4.60 6.67
N LEU A 62 -4.84 5.53 7.59
CA LEU A 62 -4.07 6.74 7.29
C LEU A 62 -2.62 6.41 6.91
N LEU A 63 -1.95 5.55 7.69
CA LEU A 63 -0.59 5.10 7.42
C LEU A 63 -0.46 4.38 6.06
N LEU A 64 -1.47 3.60 5.68
CA LEU A 64 -1.54 2.97 4.36
C LEU A 64 -1.66 4.03 3.26
N LYS A 65 -2.54 5.02 3.40
CA LYS A 65 -2.70 6.12 2.44
C LYS A 65 -1.44 6.95 2.24
N GLU A 66 -0.62 7.09 3.28
CA GLU A 66 0.68 7.74 3.22
C GLU A 66 1.80 6.86 2.63
N GLY A 67 1.50 5.62 2.24
CA GLY A 67 2.40 4.77 1.45
C GLY A 67 3.23 3.78 2.27
N SER A 68 2.71 3.30 3.41
CA SER A 68 3.32 2.19 4.17
C SER A 68 3.65 0.99 3.28
N TYR A 69 4.81 0.38 3.49
CA TYR A 69 5.22 -0.85 2.82
C TYR A 69 4.54 -2.06 3.47
N LEU A 70 3.98 -2.95 2.65
CA LEU A 70 3.24 -4.14 3.12
C LEU A 70 4.12 -5.37 3.38
N GLY A 71 5.35 -5.37 2.86
CA GLY A 71 6.25 -6.51 2.95
C GLY A 71 7.21 -6.47 4.13
N GLN A 72 7.14 -5.43 4.99
CA GLN A 72 8.07 -5.33 6.10
C GLN A 72 7.89 -6.52 7.05
N VAL A 73 9.02 -7.17 7.36
CA VAL A 73 9.10 -8.28 8.32
C VAL A 73 9.90 -7.83 9.53
N ASN A 74 9.40 -8.11 10.73
CA ASN A 74 10.11 -7.85 11.98
C ASN A 74 10.98 -9.05 12.40
N ILE A 75 11.78 -8.92 13.46
CA ILE A 75 12.64 -10.01 13.97
C ILE A 75 11.85 -11.23 14.48
N PHE A 76 10.55 -11.07 14.74
CA PHE A 76 9.64 -12.15 15.13
C PHE A 76 9.02 -12.86 13.91
N ASN A 77 9.47 -12.52 12.69
CA ASN A 77 8.97 -13.06 11.44
C ASN A 77 7.48 -12.76 11.19
N ASN A 78 6.97 -11.65 11.75
CA ASN A 78 5.65 -11.13 11.42
C ASN A 78 5.77 -10.19 10.23
N VAL A 79 5.00 -10.47 9.18
CA VAL A 79 4.90 -9.64 7.98
C VAL A 79 3.70 -8.74 8.15
N VAL A 80 3.86 -7.42 8.02
CA VAL A 80 2.79 -6.46 8.37
C VAL A 80 1.46 -6.70 7.65
N ILE A 81 1.48 -7.15 6.39
CA ILE A 81 0.26 -7.46 5.63
C ILE A 81 -0.60 -8.56 6.27
N ALA A 82 0.01 -9.46 7.06
CA ALA A 82 -0.67 -10.57 7.71
C ALA A 82 -1.70 -10.10 8.75
N ASP A 83 -1.42 -8.97 9.39
CA ASP A 83 -2.23 -8.42 10.49
C ASP A 83 -3.27 -7.40 10.01
N ILE A 84 -3.30 -7.08 8.71
CA ILE A 84 -4.28 -6.15 8.15
C ILE A 84 -5.61 -6.88 7.94
N PRO A 85 -6.73 -6.40 8.52
CA PRO A 85 -8.05 -6.94 8.23
C PRO A 85 -8.38 -6.86 6.73
N ASP A 86 -8.96 -7.93 6.18
CA ASP A 86 -9.27 -8.06 4.75
C ASP A 86 -10.07 -6.87 4.18
N PHE A 87 -11.05 -6.36 4.94
CA PHE A 87 -11.86 -5.22 4.51
C PHE A 87 -11.04 -3.91 4.42
N ILE A 88 -10.05 -3.71 5.29
CA ILE A 88 -9.16 -2.55 5.24
C ILE A 88 -8.21 -2.69 4.06
N LEU A 89 -7.60 -3.87 3.89
CA LEU A 89 -6.66 -4.14 2.81
C LEU A 89 -7.33 -4.00 1.43
N SER A 90 -8.52 -4.58 1.26
CA SER A 90 -9.31 -4.49 0.04
C SER A 90 -9.73 -3.05 -0.25
N SER A 91 -10.21 -2.32 0.76
CA SER A 91 -10.56 -0.90 0.62
C SER A 91 -9.35 -0.07 0.21
N TYR A 92 -8.20 -0.30 0.85
CA TYR A 92 -6.96 0.39 0.52
C TYR A 92 -6.48 0.08 -0.90
N PHE A 93 -6.55 -1.17 -1.36
CA PHE A 93 -6.18 -1.53 -2.72
C PHE A 93 -7.08 -0.86 -3.77
N ASN A 94 -8.35 -0.61 -3.46
CA ASN A 94 -9.23 0.19 -4.31
C ASN A 94 -8.84 1.67 -4.32
N ASP A 95 -8.34 2.21 -3.21
CA ASP A 95 -7.85 3.58 -3.10
C ASP A 95 -6.56 3.80 -3.92
N CYS A 96 -5.72 2.78 -4.08
CA CYS A 96 -4.54 2.79 -4.94
C CYS A 96 -4.85 2.87 -6.45
N ILE A 97 -6.12 2.83 -6.87
CA ILE A 97 -6.51 2.91 -8.29
C ILE A 97 -7.31 4.19 -8.51
N GLN A 98 -6.83 5.07 -9.38
CA GLN A 98 -7.44 6.37 -9.60
C GLN A 98 -7.67 6.63 -11.10
N LEU A 99 -8.74 7.35 -11.41
CA LEU A 99 -8.94 7.91 -12.74
C LEU A 99 -8.37 9.33 -12.76
N LYS A 100 -7.40 9.54 -13.63
CA LYS A 100 -6.90 10.87 -13.94
C LYS A 100 -7.62 11.37 -15.18
N LYS A 101 -8.37 12.46 -15.00
CA LYS A 101 -8.96 13.21 -16.10
C LYS A 101 -7.97 14.28 -16.49
N GLU A 102 -7.40 14.16 -17.69
CA GLU A 102 -6.65 15.25 -18.27
C GLU A 102 -7.62 16.24 -18.93
N TRP A 103 -7.12 17.40 -19.36
CA TRP A 103 -7.93 18.40 -20.09
C TRP A 103 -8.42 17.90 -21.47
N THR A 104 -8.09 16.66 -21.82
CA THR A 104 -8.46 15.93 -23.02
C THR A 104 -9.61 14.95 -22.74
N ASP A 105 -10.31 14.49 -23.78
CA ASP A 105 -11.33 13.43 -23.66
C ASP A 105 -10.77 12.05 -23.25
N GLU A 106 -9.44 11.92 -23.15
CA GLU A 106 -8.76 10.72 -22.70
C GLU A 106 -8.69 10.65 -21.16
N CYS A 107 -9.32 9.62 -20.59
CA CYS A 107 -9.18 9.28 -19.18
C CYS A 107 -8.09 8.22 -19.01
N THR A 108 -7.10 8.47 -18.16
CA THR A 108 -6.05 7.50 -17.82
C THR A 108 -6.31 6.87 -16.45
N ILE A 109 -5.96 5.60 -16.30
CA ILE A 109 -6.03 4.89 -15.02
C ILE A 109 -4.62 4.89 -14.43
N GLU A 110 -4.50 5.40 -13.22
CA GLU A 110 -3.25 5.44 -12.46
C GLU A 110 -3.30 4.40 -11.34
N PHE A 111 -2.21 3.64 -11.21
CA PHE A 111 -2.01 2.66 -10.16
C PHE A 111 -0.89 3.11 -9.24
N ASP A 112 -1.20 3.20 -7.95
CA ASP A 112 -0.22 3.49 -6.91
C ASP A 112 0.36 2.18 -6.33
N TYR A 113 1.54 1.82 -6.80
CA TYR A 113 2.25 0.62 -6.34
C TYR A 113 3.15 0.86 -5.12
N ARG A 114 3.13 2.05 -4.51
CA ARG A 114 4.07 2.38 -3.41
C ARG A 114 4.02 1.34 -2.29
N CYS A 115 2.85 0.79 -1.97
CA CYS A 115 2.71 -0.22 -0.90
C CYS A 115 3.38 -1.57 -1.19
N LEU A 116 3.68 -1.87 -2.46
CA LEU A 116 4.31 -3.11 -2.92
C LEU A 116 5.84 -2.99 -3.07
N LEU A 117 6.38 -1.77 -3.01
CA LEU A 117 7.78 -1.50 -3.31
C LEU A 117 8.58 -1.27 -2.01
N PRO A 118 9.65 -2.02 -1.71
CA PRO A 118 10.48 -1.79 -0.52
C PRO A 118 11.24 -0.44 -0.61
N HIS A 119 11.55 0.16 0.54
CA HIS A 119 12.37 1.39 0.64
C HIS A 119 13.86 1.04 0.73
N GLU A 120 14.35 0.20 -0.17
CA GLU A 120 15.77 -0.11 -0.18
C GLU A 120 16.53 0.93 -1.00
N ASN A 121 17.54 1.53 -0.36
CA ASN A 121 18.57 2.32 -1.02
C ASN A 121 19.51 1.37 -1.79
N PHE A 122 18.96 0.66 -2.77
CA PHE A 122 19.75 -0.18 -3.63
C PHE A 122 20.74 0.70 -4.41
N THR A 123 22.01 0.34 -4.36
CA THR A 123 22.97 0.83 -5.35
C THR A 123 22.59 0.23 -6.71
N GLU A 124 22.90 0.89 -7.82
CA GLU A 124 22.56 0.42 -9.19
C GLU A 124 23.03 -1.03 -9.49
N GLN A 125 23.94 -1.57 -8.67
CA GLN A 125 24.49 -2.93 -8.78
C GLN A 125 23.61 -4.02 -8.15
N GLN A 126 22.51 -3.67 -7.48
CA GLN A 126 21.65 -4.58 -6.70
C GLN A 126 20.27 -4.81 -7.33
N GLU A 127 20.17 -4.82 -8.66
CA GLU A 127 18.89 -4.97 -9.36
C GLU A 127 18.18 -6.30 -9.09
N ILE A 128 18.94 -7.39 -8.93
CA ILE A 128 18.39 -8.72 -8.60
C ILE A 128 17.79 -8.70 -7.19
N SER A 129 18.49 -8.13 -6.22
CA SER A 129 17.98 -7.97 -4.85
C SER A 129 16.71 -7.13 -4.82
N ARG A 130 16.67 -6.03 -5.59
CA ARG A 130 15.46 -5.22 -5.77
C ARG A 130 14.29 -6.02 -6.32
N ALA A 131 14.50 -6.76 -7.39
CA ALA A 131 13.44 -7.57 -8.00
C ALA A 131 12.90 -8.65 -7.05
N ILE A 132 13.76 -9.26 -6.23
CA ILE A 132 13.36 -10.24 -5.22
C ILE A 132 12.49 -9.56 -4.16
N CYS A 133 12.94 -8.43 -3.60
CA CYS A 133 12.24 -7.74 -2.51
C CYS A 133 10.91 -7.11 -2.97
N GLU A 134 10.82 -6.63 -4.22
CA GLU A 134 9.55 -6.17 -4.80
C GLU A 134 8.50 -7.28 -4.94
N MET A 135 8.92 -8.53 -4.99
CA MET A 135 8.03 -9.69 -5.13
C MET A 135 7.65 -10.34 -3.79
N GLU A 136 8.25 -9.95 -2.67
CA GLU A 136 7.99 -10.57 -1.36
C GLU A 136 6.53 -10.48 -0.93
N VAL A 137 5.90 -9.30 -1.10
CA VAL A 137 4.47 -9.11 -0.80
C VAL A 137 3.61 -10.04 -1.66
N ILE A 138 3.95 -10.18 -2.93
CA ILE A 138 3.20 -11.00 -3.88
C ILE A 138 3.35 -12.49 -3.55
N LEU A 139 4.57 -12.92 -3.24
CA LEU A 139 4.87 -14.28 -2.80
C LEU A 139 4.13 -14.62 -1.50
N TYR A 140 4.07 -13.69 -0.55
CA TYR A 140 3.31 -13.86 0.68
C TYR A 140 1.82 -14.06 0.38
N ILE A 141 1.21 -13.16 -0.41
CA ILE A 141 -0.21 -13.25 -0.81
C ILE A 141 -0.49 -14.57 -1.52
N ALA A 142 0.40 -15.02 -2.42
CA ALA A 142 0.21 -16.24 -3.18
C ALA A 142 0.23 -17.52 -2.33
N ASN A 143 1.02 -17.51 -1.24
CA ASN A 143 1.13 -18.64 -0.31
C ASN A 143 0.13 -18.55 0.86
N ASN A 144 -0.70 -17.51 0.92
CA ASN A 144 -1.68 -17.32 1.97
C ASN A 144 -3.10 -17.56 1.44
N ASP A 145 -3.78 -18.60 1.95
CA ASP A 145 -5.12 -18.98 1.48
C ASP A 145 -6.21 -17.92 1.70
N THR A 146 -6.06 -17.06 2.71
CA THR A 146 -7.02 -15.97 2.97
C THR A 146 -6.79 -14.82 2.01
N LEU A 147 -5.54 -14.50 1.67
CA LEU A 147 -5.19 -13.36 0.82
C LEU A 147 -5.07 -13.69 -0.66
N LYS A 148 -4.91 -14.96 -1.07
CA LYS A 148 -4.66 -15.37 -2.46
C LYS A 148 -5.67 -14.81 -3.47
N HIS A 149 -6.90 -14.54 -3.02
CA HIS A 149 -7.93 -13.96 -3.86
C HIS A 149 -7.55 -12.55 -4.37
N LEU A 150 -6.72 -11.81 -3.60
CA LEU A 150 -6.18 -10.50 -3.96
C LEU A 150 -5.23 -10.56 -5.16
N LEU A 151 -4.70 -11.72 -5.55
CA LEU A 151 -3.93 -11.85 -6.81
C LEU A 151 -4.75 -11.48 -8.05
N ARG A 152 -6.09 -11.55 -7.97
CA ARG A 152 -7.02 -11.13 -9.03
C ARG A 152 -7.41 -9.66 -8.94
N HIS A 153 -7.00 -8.97 -7.87
CA HIS A 153 -7.25 -7.55 -7.71
C HIS A 153 -6.52 -6.78 -8.84
N PRO A 154 -7.15 -5.75 -9.45
CA PRO A 154 -6.55 -5.02 -10.56
C PRO A 154 -5.20 -4.37 -10.19
N LEU A 155 -5.00 -3.96 -8.93
CA LEU A 155 -3.70 -3.49 -8.43
C LEU A 155 -2.60 -4.55 -8.53
N ILE A 156 -2.85 -5.76 -8.00
CA ILE A 156 -1.83 -6.83 -7.96
C ILE A 156 -1.59 -7.41 -9.35
N SER A 157 -2.67 -7.70 -10.10
CA SER A 157 -2.56 -8.25 -11.45
C SER A 157 -1.90 -7.29 -12.44
N SER A 158 -2.14 -5.98 -12.33
CA SER A 158 -1.43 -4.98 -13.14
C SER A 158 0.06 -4.91 -12.79
N PHE A 159 0.40 -4.97 -11.50
CA PHE A 159 1.79 -5.01 -11.05
C PHE A 159 2.53 -6.25 -11.57
N LEU A 160 1.91 -7.43 -11.48
CA LEU A 160 2.43 -8.68 -12.03
C LEU A 160 2.62 -8.60 -13.55
N CYS A 161 1.68 -8.00 -14.28
CA CYS A 161 1.79 -7.79 -15.73
C CYS A 161 3.04 -6.95 -16.06
N ILE A 162 3.26 -5.84 -15.35
CA ILE A 162 4.45 -4.99 -15.53
C ILE A 162 5.73 -5.80 -15.26
N LYS A 163 5.79 -6.54 -14.15
CA LYS A 163 6.99 -7.31 -13.79
C LYS A 163 7.28 -8.43 -14.77
N TRP A 164 6.24 -9.10 -15.27
CA TRP A 164 6.38 -10.11 -16.33
C TRP A 164 6.96 -9.52 -17.62
N HIS A 165 6.50 -8.33 -18.02
CA HIS A 165 7.01 -7.65 -19.21
C HIS A 165 8.46 -7.16 -19.05
N ASN A 166 8.89 -6.81 -17.84
CA ASN A 166 10.27 -6.39 -17.58
C ASN A 166 11.28 -7.55 -17.64
N VAL A 167 10.83 -8.81 -17.50
CA VAL A 167 11.68 -10.03 -17.58
C VAL A 167 11.72 -10.60 -19.00
N GLY A 168 10.71 -10.32 -19.83
CA GLY A 168 10.66 -10.71 -21.24
C GLY A 168 11.42 -9.74 -22.14
N TYR A 169 12.26 -10.27 -23.04
CA TYR A 169 13.03 -9.58 -24.09
C TYR A 169 12.43 -8.27 -24.64
N SER A 170 13.31 -7.34 -25.05
CA SER A 170 13.01 -5.98 -25.55
C SER A 170 11.74 -5.91 -26.41
N MET A 171 10.62 -5.59 -25.77
CA MET A 171 9.37 -5.24 -26.43
C MET A 171 9.38 -3.72 -26.59
N ASP A 172 8.88 -3.23 -27.73
CA ASP A 172 8.68 -1.80 -27.94
C ASP A 172 7.69 -1.23 -26.92
N TRP A 173 8.20 -0.41 -25.99
CA TRP A 173 7.44 0.23 -24.91
C TRP A 173 6.24 1.06 -25.41
N SER A 174 6.26 1.51 -26.67
CA SER A 174 5.15 2.27 -27.27
C SER A 174 3.90 1.43 -27.57
N THR A 175 3.99 0.10 -27.45
CA THR A 175 2.89 -0.85 -27.73
C THR A 175 2.34 -1.57 -26.50
N LEU A 176 2.83 -1.25 -25.29
CA LEU A 176 2.40 -1.91 -24.05
C LEU A 176 0.90 -1.70 -23.82
N LYS A 177 0.11 -2.75 -24.01
CA LYS A 177 -1.32 -2.79 -23.69
C LYS A 177 -1.52 -3.72 -22.50
N MET A 178 -1.86 -3.14 -21.35
CA MET A 178 -2.33 -3.87 -20.18
C MET A 178 -3.51 -4.77 -20.58
N ASP A 179 -3.61 -5.96 -19.98
CA ASP A 179 -4.72 -6.89 -20.24
C ASP A 179 -6.08 -6.15 -20.13
N PRO A 180 -6.93 -6.20 -21.19
CA PRO A 180 -8.23 -5.53 -21.19
C PRO A 180 -9.13 -5.90 -20.00
N ASN A 181 -9.01 -7.11 -19.46
CA ASN A 181 -9.75 -7.55 -18.28
C ASN A 181 -9.28 -6.83 -17.01
N ILE A 182 -7.97 -6.64 -16.85
CA ILE A 182 -7.41 -5.85 -15.74
C ILE A 182 -7.92 -4.41 -15.84
N VAL A 183 -7.86 -3.82 -17.05
CA VAL A 183 -8.35 -2.46 -17.30
C VAL A 183 -9.85 -2.34 -17.01
N LYS A 184 -10.66 -3.32 -17.46
CA LYS A 184 -12.09 -3.36 -17.19
C LYS A 184 -12.39 -3.44 -15.70
N HIS A 185 -11.68 -4.30 -14.97
CA HIS A 185 -11.85 -4.47 -13.53
C HIS A 185 -11.43 -3.20 -12.77
N ALA A 186 -10.31 -2.57 -13.14
CA ALA A 186 -9.88 -1.31 -12.58
C ALA A 186 -10.93 -0.19 -12.78
N LYS A 187 -11.53 -0.09 -13.97
CA LYS A 187 -12.64 0.85 -14.23
C LYS A 187 -13.84 0.58 -13.32
N GLN A 188 -14.19 -0.69 -13.10
CA GLN A 188 -15.28 -1.06 -12.21
C GLN A 188 -14.99 -0.63 -10.76
N VAL A 189 -13.79 -0.92 -10.25
CA VAL A 189 -13.35 -0.50 -8.91
C VAL A 189 -13.47 1.01 -8.73
N VAL A 190 -13.04 1.80 -9.72
CA VAL A 190 -13.14 3.27 -9.63
C VAL A 190 -14.60 3.73 -9.72
N TYR A 191 -15.42 3.10 -10.56
CA TYR A 191 -16.86 3.42 -10.65
C TYR A 191 -17.55 3.18 -9.29
N ASP A 192 -17.36 2.00 -8.71
CA ASP A 192 -17.98 1.61 -7.44
C ASP A 192 -17.56 2.55 -6.31
N LYS A 193 -16.26 2.90 -6.24
CA LYS A 193 -15.72 3.87 -5.28
C LYS A 193 -16.39 5.26 -5.40
N ASN A 194 -16.56 5.74 -6.63
CA ASN A 194 -17.15 7.06 -6.87
C ASN A 194 -18.65 7.09 -6.57
N GLU A 195 -19.38 6.02 -6.86
CA GLU A 195 -20.81 5.90 -6.52
C GLU A 195 -21.02 5.85 -5.01
N LEU A 196 -20.23 5.06 -4.28
CA LEU A 196 -20.28 5.03 -2.80
C LEU A 196 -20.01 6.41 -2.21
N SER A 197 -19.05 7.16 -2.75
CA SER A 197 -18.73 8.52 -2.31
C SER A 197 -19.89 9.51 -2.51
N ARG A 198 -20.75 9.28 -3.52
CA ARG A 198 -21.94 10.12 -3.80
C ARG A 198 -23.10 9.82 -2.87
N ILE A 199 -23.22 8.57 -2.40
CA ILE A 199 -24.33 8.14 -1.53
C ILE A 199 -24.09 8.54 -0.06
N MET A 200 -22.83 8.79 0.33
CA MET A 200 -22.45 9.18 1.70
C MET A 200 -22.45 10.70 1.96
N ILE A 201 -22.92 11.52 1.01
CA ILE A 201 -23.09 12.98 1.12
C ILE A 201 -24.59 13.30 1.17
#